data_AF-A0A2D5G4D6-F1
#
_entry.id   AF-A0A2D5G4D6-F1
#
_cell.length_a   1.000
_cell.length_b   1.000
_cell.length_c   1.000
_cell.angle_alpha   90.00
_cell.angle_beta   90.00
_cell.angle_gamma   90.00
#
_symmetry.space_group_name_H-M   'P 1'
#
loop_
_entity.id
_entity.type
_entity.pdbx_description
1 polymer ?
#
loop_
_entity_poly.entity_id
_entity_poly.type
_entity_poly.pdbx_seq_one_letter_code
_entity_poly.pdbx_strand_id
1 'polypeptide(L)'
;MMELAQRQCVPCRGGVPPLKREALEMLLQELQNSWKMINNHHLQKNYIFPSYQEALRFTNLIANLAESEGHHPELILSFCNVRVSYWTH
;
A
#
# COMPACT_ATOMS: atom_id res chain seq x y z
N MET A 1 9.31 11.53 -15.89
CA MET A 1 8.62 11.53 -14.58
C MET A 1 9.03 10.23 -13.90
N MET A 2 9.70 10.28 -12.75
CA MET A 2 10.15 9.07 -12.05
C MET A 2 8.93 8.33 -11.49
N GLU A 3 8.77 7.07 -11.88
CA GLU A 3 7.69 6.22 -11.39
C GLU A 3 7.89 5.94 -9.89
N LEU A 4 6.85 6.07 -9.07
CA LEU A 4 6.93 5.84 -7.61
C LEU A 4 7.54 4.47 -7.27
N ALA A 5 7.27 3.46 -8.11
CA ALA A 5 7.81 2.10 -7.96
C ALA A 5 9.34 2.00 -8.09
N GLN A 6 10.00 3.00 -8.65
CA GLN A 6 11.46 3.03 -8.81
C GLN A 6 12.17 3.73 -7.64
N ARG A 7 11.42 4.29 -6.69
CA ARG A 7 11.97 4.93 -5.50
C ARG A 7 12.23 3.88 -4.44
N GLN A 8 13.38 3.98 -3.77
CA GLN A 8 13.68 3.13 -2.63
C GLN A 8 13.01 3.68 -1.38
N CYS A 9 12.26 2.85 -0.66
CA CYS A 9 11.76 3.21 0.65
C CYS A 9 12.95 3.27 1.62
N VAL A 10 13.13 4.40 2.30
CA VAL A 10 14.09 4.51 3.40
C VAL A 10 13.29 4.47 4.69
N PRO A 11 13.56 3.50 5.59
CA PRO A 11 12.82 3.38 6.84
C PRO A 11 12.77 4.71 7.58
N CYS A 12 11.56 5.19 7.89
CA CYS A 12 11.36 6.35 8.73
C CYS A 12 11.99 6.07 10.10
N ARG A 13 13.09 6.76 10.43
CA ARG A 13 13.83 6.58 11.70
C ARG A 13 13.10 7.16 12.93
N GLY A 14 11.77 7.06 12.95
CA GLY A 14 10.92 7.75 13.93
C GLY A 14 11.04 9.28 13.84
N GLY A 15 10.05 10.00 14.37
CA GLY A 15 10.09 11.48 14.45
C GLY A 15 9.92 12.23 13.12
N VAL A 16 9.72 11.52 12.00
CA VAL A 16 9.34 12.15 10.73
C VAL A 16 7.85 12.50 10.82
N PRO A 17 7.46 13.78 10.65
CA PRO A 17 6.07 14.16 10.69
C PRO A 17 5.29 13.49 9.55
N PRO A 18 4.02 13.11 9.75
CA PRO A 18 3.20 12.55 8.69
C PRO A 18 3.08 13.56 7.54
N LEU A 19 2.89 13.04 6.33
CA LEU A 19 2.68 13.88 5.15
C LEU A 19 1.48 14.81 5.38
N LYS A 20 1.67 16.09 5.03
CA LYS A 20 0.60 17.09 5.04
C LYS A 20 -0.32 16.89 3.84
N ARG A 21 -1.56 17.37 3.98
CA ARG A 21 -2.66 17.15 3.02
C ARG A 21 -2.27 17.45 1.57
N GLU A 22 -1.60 18.56 1.32
CA GLU A 22 -1.26 19.00 -0.04
C GLU A 22 -0.27 18.05 -0.72
N ALA A 23 0.79 17.64 -0.02
CA ALA A 23 1.78 16.70 -0.54
C ALA A 23 1.18 15.29 -0.73
N LEU A 24 0.28 14.90 0.16
CA LEU A 24 -0.42 13.62 0.11
C LEU A 24 -1.33 13.53 -1.12
N GLU A 25 -2.09 14.59 -1.43
CA GLU A 25 -2.97 14.65 -2.60
C GLU A 25 -2.20 14.54 -3.91
N MET A 26 -1.04 15.20 -4.03
CA MET A 26 -0.19 15.09 -5.21
C MET A 26 0.33 13.66 -5.43
N LEU A 27 0.86 13.02 -4.37
CA LEU A 27 1.37 11.65 -4.46
C LEU A 27 0.24 10.63 -4.69
N LEU A 28 -0.96 10.88 -4.17
CA LEU A 28 -2.12 10.04 -4.41
C LEU A 28 -2.53 10.03 -5.89
N GLN A 29 -2.38 11.15 -6.59
CA GLN A 29 -2.64 11.22 -8.04
C GLN A 29 -1.65 10.36 -8.84
N GLU A 30 -0.41 10.20 -8.37
CA GLU A 30 0.57 9.29 -8.99
C GLU A 30 0.21 7.80 -8.77
N LEU A 31 -0.57 7.48 -7.74
CA LEU A 31 -1.02 6.13 -7.39
C LEU A 31 -2.30 5.73 -8.16
N GLN A 32 -2.26 5.75 -9.49
CA GLN A 32 -3.27 5.20 -10.42
C GLN A 32 -4.71 5.12 -9.85
N ASN A 33 -5.35 6.24 -9.48
CA ASN A 33 -6.77 6.46 -9.08
C ASN A 33 -7.56 5.36 -8.31
N SER A 34 -6.91 4.33 -7.80
CA SER A 34 -7.54 3.12 -7.25
C SER A 34 -7.27 2.97 -5.76
N TRP A 35 -6.27 3.72 -5.27
CA TRP A 35 -5.98 3.87 -3.86
C TRP A 35 -6.88 4.95 -3.26
N LYS A 36 -7.38 4.69 -2.06
CA LYS A 36 -8.21 5.62 -1.29
C LYS A 36 -7.46 6.03 -0.03
N MET A 37 -7.56 7.31 0.32
CA MET A 37 -7.12 7.81 1.61
C MET A 37 -8.23 7.62 2.64
N ILE A 38 -7.94 6.88 3.71
CA ILE A 38 -8.89 6.61 4.79
C ILE A 38 -8.51 7.48 5.99
N ASN A 39 -9.43 8.36 6.40
CA ASN A 39 -9.31 9.23 7.57
C ASN A 39 -8.00 10.04 7.64
N ASN A 40 -7.42 10.42 6.49
CA ASN A 40 -6.10 11.07 6.38
C ASN A 40 -4.98 10.31 7.12
N HIS A 41 -5.13 8.99 7.26
CA HIS A 41 -4.22 8.14 8.04
C HIS A 41 -3.53 7.11 7.16
N HIS A 42 -4.30 6.30 6.45
CA HIS A 42 -3.77 5.17 5.69
C HIS A 42 -4.33 5.11 4.26
N LEU A 43 -3.53 4.54 3.37
CA LEU A 43 -3.94 4.19 2.02
C LEU A 43 -4.64 2.84 2.04
N GLN A 44 -5.72 2.69 1.27
CA GLN A 44 -6.42 1.42 1.13
C GLN A 44 -6.75 1.15 -0.34
N LYS A 45 -6.53 -0.10 -0.79
CA LYS A 45 -7.00 -0.59 -2.08
C LYS A 45 -7.52 -2.02 -1.95
N ASN A 46 -8.59 -2.31 -2.70
CA ASN A 46 -9.16 -3.64 -2.81
C ASN A 46 -8.82 -4.22 -4.19
N TYR A 47 -8.35 -5.46 -4.20
CA TYR A 47 -8.09 -6.25 -5.40
C TYR A 47 -9.08 -7.42 -5.44
N ILE A 48 -9.73 -7.64 -6.58
CA ILE A 48 -10.72 -8.71 -6.78
C ILE A 48 -10.15 -9.70 -7.79
N PHE A 49 -10.25 -10.99 -7.46
CA PHE A 49 -9.72 -12.10 -8.24
C PHE A 49 -10.84 -13.06 -8.66
N PRO A 50 -10.66 -13.90 -9.68
CA PRO A 50 -11.66 -14.89 -10.06
C PRO A 50 -11.67 -16.12 -9.14
N SER A 51 -10.62 -16.34 -8.32
CA SER A 51 -10.55 -17.47 -7.39
C SER A 51 -9.84 -17.13 -6.06
N TYR A 52 -10.17 -17.86 -4.99
CA TYR A 52 -9.49 -17.75 -3.70
C TYR A 52 -7.99 -18.05 -3.81
N GLN A 53 -7.60 -19.01 -4.66
CA GLN A 53 -6.21 -19.39 -4.84
C GLN A 53 -5.38 -18.27 -5.49
N GLU A 54 -5.97 -17.52 -6.42
CA GLU A 54 -5.32 -16.35 -7.02
C GLU A 54 -5.20 -15.19 -6.03
N ALA A 55 -6.25 -14.94 -5.25
CA ALA A 55 -6.21 -13.95 -4.18
C ALA A 55 -5.11 -14.28 -3.15
N LEU A 56 -5.01 -15.55 -2.72
CA LEU A 56 -3.94 -16.01 -1.81
C LEU A 56 -2.55 -15.86 -2.41
N ARG A 57 -2.35 -16.22 -3.69
CA ARG A 57 -1.06 -16.01 -4.39
C ARG A 57 -0.67 -14.54 -4.39
N PHE A 58 -1.61 -13.65 -4.68
CA PHE A 58 -1.38 -12.20 -4.66
C PHE A 58 -1.01 -11.69 -3.26
N THR A 59 -1.72 -12.14 -2.22
CA THR A 59 -1.39 -11.79 -0.83
C THR A 59 0.05 -12.17 -0.48
N ASN A 60 0.50 -13.38 -0.86
CA ASN A 60 1.87 -13.83 -0.60
C ASN A 60 2.92 -13.02 -1.38
N LEU A 61 2.60 -12.58 -2.60
CA LEU A 61 3.49 -11.70 -3.36
C LEU A 61 3.71 -10.36 -2.65
N ILE A 62 2.65 -9.76 -2.11
CA ILE A 62 2.77 -8.52 -1.34
C ILE A 62 3.57 -8.75 -0.05
N ALA A 63 3.31 -9.85 0.67
CA ALA A 63 4.04 -10.18 1.89
C ALA A 63 5.55 -10.30 1.64
N ASN A 64 5.95 -10.99 0.57
CA ASN A 64 7.36 -11.12 0.20
C ASN A 64 8.01 -9.77 -0.15
N LEU A 65 7.29 -8.90 -0.89
CA LEU A 65 7.76 -7.56 -1.21
C LEU A 65 7.90 -6.70 0.05
N ALA A 66 6.92 -6.78 0.96
CA ALA A 66 6.93 -6.06 2.22
C ALA A 66 8.14 -6.43 3.09
N GLU A 67 8.55 -7.70 3.10
CA GLU A 67 9.77 -8.11 3.80
C GLU A 67 11.04 -7.57 3.15
N SER A 68 11.12 -7.56 1.82
CA SER A 68 12.30 -6.99 1.15
C SER A 68 12.43 -5.48 1.35
N GLU A 69 11.29 -4.78 1.49
CA GLU A 69 11.24 -3.33 1.73
C GLU A 69 11.30 -2.97 3.22
N GLY A 70 11.17 -3.95 4.13
CA GLY A 70 11.16 -3.73 5.57
C GLY A 70 9.96 -2.87 6.05
N HIS A 71 8.84 -2.91 5.33
CA HIS A 71 7.64 -2.15 5.66
C HIS A 71 6.39 -2.96 5.37
N HIS A 72 5.65 -3.29 6.44
CA HIS A 72 4.59 -4.28 6.41
C HIS A 72 3.20 -3.64 6.31
N PRO A 73 2.42 -3.92 5.25
CA PRO A 73 1.02 -3.55 5.19
C PRO A 73 0.14 -4.43 6.08
N GLU A 74 -1.06 -3.95 6.36
CA GLU A 74 -2.15 -4.83 6.74
C GLU A 74 -2.76 -5.45 5.46
N LEU A 75 -2.85 -6.78 5.45
CA LEU A 75 -3.43 -7.56 4.37
C LEU A 75 -4.62 -8.37 4.87
N ILE A 76 -5.80 -8.12 4.30
CA ILE A 76 -7.01 -8.88 4.61
C ILE A 76 -7.44 -9.65 3.36
N LEU A 77 -7.30 -10.97 3.40
CA LEU A 77 -7.82 -11.90 2.39
C LEU A 77 -9.23 -12.34 2.78
N SER A 78 -10.22 -12.12 1.91
CA SER A 78 -11.62 -12.50 2.13
C SER A 78 -12.24 -13.02 0.84
N PHE A 79 -12.40 -14.35 0.76
CA PHE A 79 -12.81 -15.04 -0.47
C PHE A 79 -11.93 -14.60 -1.67
N CYS A 80 -12.53 -14.01 -2.70
CA CYS A 80 -11.83 -13.52 -3.89
C CYS A 80 -11.32 -12.07 -3.77
N ASN A 81 -11.32 -11.48 -2.57
CA ASN A 81 -10.92 -10.10 -2.33
C ASN A 81 -9.66 -10.03 -1.47
N VAL A 82 -8.72 -9.17 -1.85
CA VAL A 82 -7.57 -8.78 -1.02
C VAL A 82 -7.63 -7.29 -0.78
N ARG A 83 -7.84 -6.89 0.48
CA ARG A 83 -7.67 -5.50 0.91
C ARG A 83 -6.23 -5.30 1.38
N VAL A 84 -5.61 -4.28 0.83
CA VAL A 84 -4.27 -3.82 1.21
C VAL A 84 -4.44 -2.46 1.86
N SER A 85 -4.01 -2.35 3.11
CA SER A 85 -3.96 -1.09 3.86
C SER A 85 -2.52 -0.78 4.23
N TYR A 86 -2.06 0.44 3.96
CA TYR A 86 -0.66 0.84 4.10
C TYR A 86 -0.53 2.15 4.88
N TRP A 87 0.28 2.14 5.94
CA TRP A 87 0.68 3.30 6.73
C TRP A 87 2.00 3.01 7.45
N THR A 88 2.65 4.04 7.99
CA THR A 88 3.80 3.86 8.90
C THR A 88 3.28 3.73 10.32
N HIS A 89 3.65 2.65 11.00
CA HIS A 89 3.27 2.38 12.41
C HIS A 89 3.83 3.40 13.40
#